data_AF-A0A090X200-F1
#
_entry.id   AF-A0A090X200-F1
#
_cell.length_a   1.000
_cell.length_b   1.000
_cell.length_c   1.000
_cell.angle_alpha   90.00
_cell.angle_beta   90.00
_cell.angle_gamma   90.00
#
_symmetry.space_group_name_H-M   'P 1'
#
loop_
_entity.id
_entity.type
_entity.pdbx_description
1 polymer ?
#
loop_
_entity_poly.entity_id
_entity_poly.type
_entity_poly.pdbx_seq_one_letter_code
_entity_poly.pdbx_strand_id
1 'polypeptide(L)'
;MKIGFKLEYVLTLCLVAILAFTSCKKEVPFEGYTITGTVKGLDQATVKLIEINFIDRGAEPIIIDSTQMTNGVFEFKGIVEHPDRVSITIGDEFRSAFFLENSIWL
;
A
#
# COMPACT_ATOMS: atom_id res chain seq x y z
N MET A 1 -14.43 31.86 -44.90
CA MET A 1 -13.19 31.35 -44.27
C MET A 1 -13.43 31.18 -42.77
N LYS A 2 -13.90 30.01 -42.31
CA LYS A 2 -14.17 29.69 -40.88
C LYS A 2 -13.27 28.52 -40.42
N ILE A 3 -11.99 28.60 -40.74
CA ILE A 3 -11.04 27.49 -40.55
C ILE A 3 -10.36 27.60 -39.16
N GLY A 4 -10.25 28.82 -38.59
CA GLY A 4 -9.65 29.04 -37.27
C GLY A 4 -10.42 28.40 -36.11
N PHE A 5 -11.75 28.41 -36.16
CA PHE A 5 -12.58 27.87 -35.08
C PHE A 5 -12.43 26.35 -34.91
N LYS A 6 -12.00 25.60 -35.94
CA LYS A 6 -11.78 24.14 -35.87
C LYS A 6 -10.39 23.77 -35.34
N LEU A 7 -9.41 24.65 -35.49
CA LEU A 7 -8.02 24.36 -35.13
C LEU A 7 -7.82 24.37 -33.60
N GLU A 8 -8.50 25.26 -32.89
CA GLU A 8 -8.46 25.35 -31.42
C GLU A 8 -9.04 24.10 -30.73
N TYR A 9 -10.16 23.56 -31.23
CA TYR A 9 -10.74 22.32 -30.70
C TYR A 9 -9.85 21.10 -30.96
N VAL A 10 -9.20 21.04 -32.12
CA VAL A 10 -8.24 19.98 -32.43
C VAL A 10 -7.04 20.06 -31.50
N LEU A 11 -6.51 21.26 -31.24
CA LEU A 11 -5.41 21.47 -30.30
C LEU A 11 -5.78 21.04 -28.87
N THR A 12 -6.99 21.41 -28.42
CA THR A 12 -7.50 21.08 -27.09
C THR A 12 -7.68 19.56 -26.93
N LEU A 13 -8.23 18.89 -27.96
CA LEU A 13 -8.40 17.44 -27.97
C LEU A 13 -7.05 16.69 -27.93
N CYS A 14 -6.05 17.17 -28.68
CA CYS A 14 -4.70 16.63 -28.61
C CYS A 14 -4.07 16.78 -27.23
N LEU A 15 -4.27 17.92 -26.57
CA LEU A 15 -3.74 18.16 -25.22
C LEU A 15 -4.36 17.21 -24.17
N VAL A 16 -5.68 17.01 -24.22
CA VAL A 16 -6.37 16.06 -23.33
C VAL A 16 -5.92 14.62 -23.55
N ALA A 17 -5.70 14.23 -24.81
CA ALA A 17 -5.20 12.90 -25.13
C ALA A 17 -3.79 12.68 -24.55
N ILE A 18 -2.88 13.64 -24.68
CA ILE A 18 -1.52 13.56 -24.13
C ILE A 18 -1.55 13.45 -22.60
N LEU A 19 -2.41 14.24 -21.92
CA LEU A 19 -2.55 14.20 -20.47
C LEU A 19 -3.08 12.83 -19.97
N ALA A 20 -3.98 12.20 -20.73
CA ALA A 20 -4.51 10.87 -20.38
C ALA A 20 -3.43 9.78 -20.37
N PHE A 21 -2.40 9.86 -21.23
CA PHE A 21 -1.31 8.87 -21.25
C PHE A 21 -0.28 9.08 -20.14
N THR A 22 -0.16 10.29 -19.57
CA THR A 22 0.79 10.58 -18.48
C THR A 22 0.34 10.08 -17.09
N SER A 23 -0.94 9.73 -16.93
CA SER A 23 -1.47 9.27 -15.64
C SER A 23 -1.14 7.81 -15.32
N CYS A 24 -0.62 7.05 -16.28
CA CYS A 24 -0.22 5.67 -16.07
C CYS A 24 1.23 5.61 -15.60
N LYS A 25 1.46 5.90 -14.31
CA LYS A 25 2.76 5.60 -13.68
C LYS A 25 2.86 4.09 -13.56
N LYS A 26 3.72 3.49 -14.38
CA LYS A 26 4.10 2.09 -14.20
C LYS A 26 4.90 2.02 -12.89
N GLU A 27 4.28 1.50 -11.85
CA GLU A 27 4.98 1.29 -10.58
C GLU A 27 6.18 0.37 -10.84
N VAL A 28 7.36 0.78 -10.38
CA VAL A 28 8.53 -0.08 -10.42
C VAL A 28 8.22 -1.28 -9.54
N PRO A 29 8.26 -2.52 -10.08
CA PRO A 29 7.96 -3.70 -9.27
C PRO A 29 8.96 -3.77 -8.13
N PHE A 30 8.47 -3.74 -6.90
CA PHE A 30 9.24 -3.96 -5.69
C PHE A 30 9.29 -5.46 -5.41
N GLU A 31 10.49 -6.05 -5.39
CA GLU A 31 10.68 -7.45 -5.03
C GLU A 31 10.68 -7.61 -3.52
N GLY A 32 9.48 -7.69 -2.95
CA GLY A 32 9.24 -7.79 -1.52
C GLY A 32 7.75 -7.77 -1.21
N TYR A 33 7.39 -7.64 0.05
CA TYR A 33 5.99 -7.44 0.43
C TYR A 33 5.65 -5.95 0.46
N THR A 34 4.39 -5.63 0.15
CA THR A 34 3.81 -4.31 0.40
C THR A 34 2.46 -4.51 1.07
N ILE A 35 2.28 -3.93 2.25
CA ILE A 35 1.01 -3.94 2.96
C ILE A 35 0.52 -2.50 3.01
N THR A 36 -0.61 -2.23 2.38
CA THR A 36 -1.29 -0.94 2.49
C THR A 36 -2.66 -1.14 3.11
N GLY A 37 -3.15 -0.12 3.80
CA GLY A 37 -4.48 -0.15 4.37
C GLY A 37 -5.08 1.24 4.50
N THR A 38 -6.41 1.27 4.51
CA THR A 38 -7.20 2.46 4.81
C THR A 38 -8.18 2.14 5.92
N VAL A 39 -8.13 2.90 6.99
CA VAL A 39 -8.92 2.72 8.20
C VAL A 39 -9.90 3.88 8.30
N LYS A 40 -11.19 3.55 8.41
CA LYS A 40 -12.25 4.55 8.57
C LYS A 40 -12.56 4.71 10.05
N GLY A 41 -12.69 5.96 10.50
CA GLY A 41 -13.02 6.28 11.90
C GLY A 41 -11.82 6.32 12.85
N LEU A 42 -10.59 6.20 12.34
CA LEU A 42 -9.36 6.37 13.10
C LEU A 42 -8.31 7.05 12.20
N ASP A 43 -7.91 8.27 12.56
CA ASP A 43 -7.04 9.09 11.69
C ASP A 43 -5.55 8.85 11.94
N GLN A 44 -5.17 8.65 13.20
CA GLN A 44 -3.78 8.47 13.62
C GLN A 44 -3.66 7.30 14.58
N ALA A 45 -2.73 6.40 14.30
CA ALA A 45 -2.37 5.30 15.17
C ALA A 45 -0.98 4.77 14.81
N THR A 46 -0.33 4.09 15.74
CA THR A 46 0.79 3.22 15.41
C THR A 46 0.23 1.90 14.89
N VAL A 47 0.71 1.48 13.72
CA VAL A 47 0.42 0.17 13.15
C VAL A 47 1.64 -0.70 13.36
N LYS A 48 1.44 -1.92 13.85
CA LYS A 48 2.52 -2.85 14.21
C LYS A 48 2.31 -4.18 13.49
N LEU A 49 3.39 -4.71 12.93
CA LEU A 49 3.49 -6.10 12.54
C LEU A 49 4.10 -6.89 13.70
N ILE A 50 3.47 -8.00 14.04
CA ILE A 50 3.77 -8.79 15.21
C ILE A 50 3.93 -10.25 14.80
N GLU A 51 5.04 -10.84 15.18
CA GLU A 51 5.25 -12.28 15.15
C GLU A 51 4.72 -12.89 16.46
N ILE A 52 3.99 -14.00 16.35
CA ILE A 52 3.44 -14.72 17.49
C ILE A 52 4.09 -16.11 17.51
N ASN A 53 4.62 -16.50 18.66
CA ASN A 53 5.09 -17.87 18.82
C ASN A 53 3.89 -18.83 18.93
N PHE A 54 3.72 -19.69 17.92
CA PHE A 54 2.63 -20.68 17.89
C PHE A 54 2.95 -21.97 18.64
N ILE A 55 4.22 -22.19 19.01
CA ILE A 55 4.68 -23.37 19.76
C ILE A 55 4.57 -23.10 21.26
N ASP A 56 5.10 -21.95 21.71
CA ASP A 56 5.02 -21.49 23.09
C ASP A 56 4.01 -20.33 23.22
N ARG A 57 2.80 -20.65 23.70
CA ARG A 57 1.73 -19.67 23.91
C ARG A 57 1.99 -18.70 25.07
N GLY A 58 2.98 -18.99 25.93
CA GLY A 58 3.40 -18.10 27.01
C GLY A 58 4.44 -17.06 26.57
N ALA A 59 5.05 -17.24 25.40
CA ALA A 59 6.03 -16.32 24.88
C ALA A 59 5.40 -14.97 24.54
N GLU A 60 6.15 -13.90 24.81
CA GLU A 60 5.72 -12.55 24.47
C GLU A 60 5.71 -12.35 22.94
N PRO A 61 4.70 -11.64 22.39
CA PRO A 61 4.69 -11.31 20.97
C PRO A 61 5.85 -10.38 20.61
N ILE A 62 6.48 -10.63 19.46
CA ILE A 62 7.62 -9.83 18.98
C ILE A 62 7.11 -8.82 17.95
N ILE A 63 7.37 -7.53 18.16
CA ILE A 63 7.10 -6.50 17.16
C ILE A 63 8.24 -6.55 16.14
N ILE A 64 7.91 -6.95 14.90
CA ILE A 64 8.89 -7.11 13.81
C ILE A 64 8.99 -5.86 12.94
N ASP A 65 7.94 -5.04 12.88
CA ASP A 65 7.95 -3.73 12.22
C ASP A 65 6.84 -2.83 12.77
N SER A 66 6.98 -1.52 12.59
CA SER A 66 5.94 -0.54 12.92
C SER A 66 5.99 0.69 12.03
N THR A 67 4.82 1.25 11.75
CA THR A 67 4.68 2.51 11.01
C THR A 67 3.62 3.39 11.64
N GLN A 68 3.69 4.69 11.38
CA GLN A 68 2.65 5.63 11.79
C GLN A 68 1.59 5.74 10.69
N MET A 69 0.33 5.50 11.05
CA MET A 69 -0.81 5.80 10.20
C MET A 69 -1.14 7.29 10.28
N THR A 70 -1.35 7.91 9.13
CA THR A 70 -1.77 9.31 9.04
C THR A 70 -2.95 9.44 8.10
N ASN A 71 -3.98 10.18 8.51
CA ASN A 71 -5.24 10.33 7.77
C ASN A 71 -5.87 8.97 7.43
N GLY A 72 -5.78 8.01 8.36
CA GLY A 72 -6.31 6.66 8.18
C GLY A 72 -5.56 5.81 7.17
N VAL A 73 -4.40 6.24 6.65
CA VAL A 73 -3.62 5.50 5.64
C VAL A 73 -2.27 5.09 6.22
N PHE A 74 -1.86 3.85 5.95
CA PHE A 74 -0.55 3.32 6.32
C PHE A 74 0.04 2.44 5.21
N GLU A 75 1.36 2.28 5.26
CA GLU A 75 2.13 1.44 4.35
C GLU A 75 3.29 0.76 5.08
N PHE A 76 3.48 -0.52 4.81
CA PHE A 76 4.70 -1.28 5.10
C PHE A 76 5.35 -1.77 3.81
N LYS A 77 6.67 -1.79 3.79
CA LYS A 77 7.49 -2.38 2.72
C LYS A 77 8.68 -3.08 3.32
N GLY A 78 8.94 -4.30 2.86
CA GLY A 78 10.09 -5.08 3.30
C GLY A 78 10.27 -6.34 2.49
N ILE A 79 11.21 -7.18 2.91
CA ILE A 79 11.51 -8.46 2.30
C ILE A 79 11.47 -9.50 3.41
N VAL A 80 10.80 -10.63 3.17
CA VAL A 80 10.87 -11.82 4.03
C VAL A 80 11.65 -12.94 3.34
N GLU A 81 12.40 -13.74 4.09
CA GLU A 81 13.15 -14.87 3.51
C GLU A 81 12.23 -16.02 3.07
N HIS A 82 11.10 -16.18 3.76
CA HIS A 82 10.10 -17.19 3.51
C HIS A 82 8.71 -16.66 3.91
N PRO A 83 7.61 -17.21 3.35
CA PRO A 83 6.28 -16.89 3.82
C PRO A 83 6.12 -17.22 5.31
N ASP A 84 5.60 -16.28 6.09
CA ASP A 84 5.41 -16.47 7.54
C ASP A 84 4.08 -15.89 8.04
N ARG A 85 3.53 -16.42 9.13
CA ARG A 85 2.26 -15.99 9.69
C ARG A 85 2.47 -14.87 10.71
N VAL A 86 2.06 -13.66 10.34
CA VAL A 86 2.16 -12.47 11.19
C VAL A 86 0.77 -11.98 11.62
N SER A 87 0.76 -11.10 12.61
CA SER A 87 -0.42 -10.35 13.02
C SER A 87 -0.18 -8.86 12.82
N ILE A 88 -1.18 -8.15 12.30
CA ILE A 88 -1.20 -6.68 12.30
C ILE A 88 -2.08 -6.18 13.43
N THR A 89 -1.61 -5.14 14.09
CA THR A 89 -2.37 -4.36 15.09
C THR A 89 -2.39 -2.91 14.64
N ILE A 90 -3.57 -2.30 14.64
CA ILE A 90 -3.74 -0.87 14.32
C ILE A 90 -4.34 -0.22 15.56
N GLY A 91 -3.54 0.63 16.21
CA GLY A 91 -3.88 1.17 17.53
C GLY A 91 -4.08 0.03 18.54
N ASP A 92 -5.05 0.23 19.42
CA ASP A 92 -5.48 -0.78 20.40
C ASP A 92 -6.79 -1.47 19.98
N GLU A 93 -7.39 -1.03 18.86
CA GLU A 93 -8.75 -1.37 18.45
C GLU A 93 -8.83 -2.56 17.49
N PHE A 94 -7.89 -2.65 16.56
CA PHE A 94 -7.97 -3.61 15.46
C PHE A 94 -6.79 -4.57 15.45
N ARG A 95 -7.10 -5.86 15.25
CA ARG A 95 -6.11 -6.92 15.09
C ARG A 95 -6.55 -7.92 14.03
N SER A 96 -5.63 -8.33 13.18
CA SER A 96 -5.83 -9.42 12.22
C SER A 96 -4.56 -10.25 12.08
N ALA A 97 -4.66 -11.42 11.47
CA ALA A 97 -3.53 -12.29 11.17
C ALA A 97 -3.61 -12.77 9.72
N PHE A 98 -2.45 -12.89 9.08
CA PHE A 98 -2.32 -13.27 7.67
C PHE A 98 -0.93 -13.87 7.42
N PHE A 99 -0.74 -14.48 6.25
CA PHE A 99 0.57 -14.89 5.78
C PHE A 99 1.23 -13.73 5.04
N LEU A 100 2.45 -13.38 5.45
CA LEU A 100 3.29 -12.37 4.85
C LEU A 100 4.26 -13.05 3.89
N GLU A 101 4.21 -12.67 2.61
CA GLU A 101 5.08 -13.20 1.57
C GLU A 101 5.51 -12.10 0.59
N ASN A 102 6.66 -12.29 -0.06
CA ASN A 102 7.11 -11.37 -1.09
C ASN A 102 6.25 -11.52 -2.35
N SER A 103 5.92 -10.40 -2.98
CA SER A 103 5.30 -10.38 -4.31
C SER A 103 6.36 -10.69 -5.36
N ILE A 104 6.55 -11.97 -5.68
CA ILE A 104 7.41 -12.41 -6.77
C ILE A 104 6.56 -12.41 -8.05
N TRP A 105 6.91 -11.55 -9.01
CA TRP A 105 6.33 -11.61 -10.34
C TRP A 105 6.96 -12.80 -11.09
N LEU A 106 6.21 -13.90 -11.24
CA LEU A 106 6.54 -15.00 -12.16
C LEU A 106 6.19 -14.63 -13.60
#